data_AF-A0AAD9G8T7-F1
#
_entry.id   AF-A0AAD9G8T7-F1
#
_cell.length_a   1.000
_cell.length_b   1.000
_cell.length_c   1.000
_cell.angle_alpha   90.00
_cell.angle_beta   90.00
_cell.angle_gamma   90.00
#
_symmetry.space_group_name_H-M   'P 1'
#
loop_
_entity.id
_entity.type
_entity.pdbx_description
1 polymer ?
#
loop_
_entity_poly.entity_id
_entity_poly.type
_entity_poly.pdbx_seq_one_letter_code
_entity_poly.pdbx_strand_id
1 'polypeptide(L)'
;MVVIKLLILWLVVLGSGCEARQSRRSDNRLTTQSGLKMWVDPDTPLDRYTWETSRGESWELVMSDEFNVPGRSFRPGHDHMWTSIEKPDGVNEAMEVYAHNKTTTACEEATGVCSFQIELDDHVTQLQVWNSYLKTPGFENVTFVSSLPFLTKISETNCV
;
A
#
# COMPACT_ATOMS: atom_id res chain seq x y z
N MET A 1 -83.58 14.08 -18.09
CA MET A 1 -83.12 15.32 -17.41
C MET A 1 -81.94 14.92 -16.53
N VAL A 2 -80.73 14.79 -17.07
CA VAL A 2 -79.66 15.81 -17.18
C VAL A 2 -79.24 16.39 -15.82
N VAL A 3 -78.15 15.89 -15.24
CA VAL A 3 -77.27 16.66 -14.34
C VAL A 3 -75.79 16.23 -14.57
N ILE A 4 -75.14 17.00 -15.44
CA ILE A 4 -73.76 17.55 -15.36
C ILE A 4 -72.62 16.62 -14.88
N LYS A 5 -71.78 16.23 -15.84
CA LYS A 5 -70.41 15.71 -15.64
C LYS A 5 -69.49 16.84 -15.14
N LEU A 6 -68.89 16.69 -13.95
CA LEU A 6 -67.67 17.40 -13.58
C LEU A 6 -66.48 16.46 -13.77
N LEU A 7 -65.70 16.72 -14.83
CA LEU A 7 -64.39 16.12 -15.05
C LEU A 7 -63.34 17.09 -14.51
N ILE A 8 -62.69 16.73 -13.40
CA ILE A 8 -61.50 17.39 -12.91
C ILE A 8 -60.30 16.69 -13.54
N LEU A 9 -59.65 17.37 -14.48
CA LEU A 9 -58.45 16.89 -15.16
C LEU A 9 -57.23 17.25 -14.30
N TRP A 10 -56.59 16.25 -13.69
CA TRP A 10 -55.26 16.42 -13.08
C TRP A 10 -54.19 16.16 -14.14
N LEU A 11 -53.51 17.21 -14.59
CA LEU A 11 -52.27 17.10 -15.34
C LEU A 11 -51.17 16.61 -14.40
N VAL A 12 -50.86 15.32 -14.45
CA VAL A 12 -49.63 14.78 -13.85
C VAL A 12 -48.48 15.22 -14.75
N VAL A 13 -47.77 16.27 -14.34
CA VAL A 13 -46.49 16.63 -14.93
C VAL A 13 -45.49 15.55 -14.48
N LEU A 14 -45.22 14.59 -15.36
CA LEU A 14 -44.10 13.67 -15.24
C LEU A 14 -42.82 14.48 -15.41
N GLY A 15 -42.29 14.99 -14.30
CA GLY A 15 -40.91 15.46 -14.26
C GLY A 15 -40.00 14.26 -14.50
N SER A 16 -39.43 14.17 -15.70
CA SER A 16 -38.26 13.34 -15.95
C SER A 16 -37.09 13.90 -15.14
N GLY A 17 -37.01 13.52 -13.87
CA GLY A 17 -35.77 13.61 -13.12
C GLY A 17 -34.75 12.75 -13.84
N CYS A 18 -33.80 13.38 -14.52
CA CYS A 18 -32.57 12.71 -14.90
C CYS A 18 -31.80 12.51 -13.59
N GLU A 19 -32.12 11.46 -12.85
CA GLU A 19 -31.26 11.01 -11.77
C GLU A 19 -29.96 10.57 -12.42
N ALA A 20 -28.92 11.39 -12.28
CA ALA A 20 -27.57 10.99 -12.57
C ALA A 20 -27.28 9.75 -11.71
N ARG A 21 -27.32 8.57 -12.35
CA ARG A 21 -26.92 7.31 -11.74
C ARG A 21 -25.48 7.48 -11.30
N GLN A 22 -25.25 7.79 -10.03
CA GLN A 22 -23.94 7.68 -9.41
C GLN A 22 -23.59 6.19 -9.39
N SER A 23 -23.09 5.68 -10.51
CA SER A 23 -22.33 4.43 -10.54
C SER A 23 -20.96 4.71 -9.94
N ARG A 24 -20.91 5.08 -8.66
CA ARG A 24 -19.77 4.72 -7.84
C ARG A 24 -19.88 3.21 -7.66
N ARG A 25 -19.17 2.48 -8.53
CA ARG A 25 -18.96 1.05 -8.38
C ARG A 25 -18.28 0.89 -7.00
N SER A 26 -19.04 0.50 -5.97
CA SER A 26 -18.44 0.07 -4.72
C SER A 26 -17.73 -1.23 -5.05
N ASP A 27 -16.40 -1.21 -5.10
CA ASP A 27 -15.58 -2.39 -5.41
C ASP A 27 -15.89 -3.56 -4.46
N ASN A 28 -16.40 -3.23 -3.27
CA ASN A 28 -16.82 -4.11 -2.18
C ASN A 28 -17.99 -5.06 -2.53
N ARG A 29 -18.57 -4.99 -3.73
CA ARG A 29 -19.73 -5.83 -4.14
C ARG A 29 -19.43 -6.83 -5.24
N LEU A 30 -18.19 -6.92 -5.69
CA LEU A 30 -17.78 -7.92 -6.66
C LEU A 30 -17.34 -9.18 -5.90
N THR A 31 -18.24 -10.14 -5.79
CA THR A 31 -17.94 -11.46 -5.23
C THR A 31 -17.10 -12.25 -6.22
N THR A 32 -15.93 -12.71 -5.82
CA THR A 32 -15.13 -13.64 -6.62
C THR A 32 -15.82 -15.00 -6.67
N GLN A 33 -15.71 -15.71 -7.81
CA GLN A 33 -16.27 -17.07 -7.91
C GLN A 33 -15.56 -18.06 -6.98
N SER A 34 -14.29 -17.81 -6.67
CA SER A 34 -13.50 -18.59 -5.73
C SER A 34 -13.90 -18.38 -4.26
N GLY A 35 -14.67 -17.34 -3.95
CA GLY A 35 -14.98 -16.94 -2.57
C GLY A 35 -13.82 -16.27 -1.84
N LEU A 36 -12.67 -16.07 -2.52
CA LEU A 36 -11.52 -15.37 -1.97
C LEU A 36 -11.71 -13.85 -2.07
N LYS A 37 -11.42 -13.14 -0.99
CA LYS A 37 -11.36 -11.68 -1.02
C LYS A 37 -10.18 -11.25 -1.89
N MET A 38 -10.33 -10.13 -2.61
CA MET A 38 -9.35 -9.71 -3.63
C MET A 38 -7.98 -9.31 -3.08
N TRP A 39 -7.94 -8.77 -1.85
CA TRP A 39 -6.74 -8.17 -1.25
C TRP A 39 -6.36 -8.83 0.07
N VAL A 40 -7.03 -9.92 0.45
CA VAL A 40 -6.84 -10.63 1.72
C VAL A 40 -6.22 -11.98 1.40
N ASP A 41 -5.13 -12.29 2.08
CA ASP A 41 -4.43 -13.57 1.97
C ASP A 41 -5.37 -14.75 2.24
N PRO A 42 -5.40 -15.79 1.39
CA PRO A 42 -6.15 -17.01 1.66
C PRO A 42 -5.80 -17.67 3.01
N ASP A 43 -4.57 -17.48 3.50
CA ASP A 43 -4.10 -18.04 4.77
C ASP A 43 -4.46 -17.17 5.98
N THR A 44 -5.06 -15.99 5.78
CA THR A 44 -5.57 -15.17 6.89
C THR A 44 -6.66 -15.93 7.64
N PRO A 45 -6.55 -16.09 8.97
CA PRO A 45 -7.54 -16.83 9.73
C PRO A 45 -8.84 -16.02 9.89
N LEU A 46 -9.98 -16.73 9.84
CA LEU A 46 -11.32 -16.14 9.75
C LEU A 46 -11.69 -15.24 10.95
N ASP A 47 -11.11 -15.49 12.12
CA ASP A 47 -11.31 -14.68 13.32
C ASP A 47 -10.65 -13.29 13.23
N ARG A 48 -9.79 -13.06 12.25
CA ARG A 48 -9.13 -11.77 11.99
C ARG A 48 -9.82 -10.93 10.93
N TYR A 49 -10.93 -11.41 10.36
CA TYR A 49 -11.66 -10.71 9.30
C TYR A 49 -12.48 -9.54 9.83
N THR A 50 -12.72 -9.50 11.14
CA THR A 50 -13.48 -8.45 11.82
C THR A 50 -12.74 -7.99 13.06
N TRP A 51 -12.70 -6.67 13.28
CA TRP A 51 -12.11 -6.08 14.47
C TRP A 51 -13.10 -5.16 15.17
N GLU A 52 -13.28 -5.36 16.48
CA GLU A 52 -14.08 -4.45 17.31
C GLU A 52 -13.16 -3.36 17.87
N THR A 53 -13.46 -2.12 17.50
CA THR A 53 -12.72 -0.96 18.01
C THR A 53 -12.99 -0.73 19.50
N SER A 54 -12.12 0.03 20.14
CA SER A 54 -12.32 0.46 21.54
C SER A 54 -13.58 1.29 21.76
N ARG A 55 -14.20 1.79 20.69
CA ARG A 55 -15.45 2.57 20.72
C ARG A 55 -16.69 1.74 20.37
N GLY A 56 -16.54 0.43 20.14
CA GLY A 56 -17.65 -0.49 19.82
C GLY A 56 -18.09 -0.47 18.35
N GLU A 57 -17.31 0.12 17.45
CA GLU A 57 -17.51 -0.01 16.01
C GLU A 57 -16.83 -1.28 15.49
N SER A 58 -17.50 -1.96 14.56
CA SER A 58 -16.99 -3.15 13.87
C SER A 58 -16.32 -2.77 12.56
N TRP A 59 -15.07 -3.18 12.37
CA TRP A 59 -14.28 -2.94 11.15
C TRP A 59 -14.06 -4.24 10.39
N GLU A 60 -14.21 -4.20 9.08
CA GLU A 60 -13.95 -5.35 8.21
C GLU A 60 -12.53 -5.30 7.64
N LEU A 61 -11.86 -6.45 7.63
CA LEU A 61 -10.57 -6.61 6.98
C LEU A 61 -10.70 -6.44 5.46
N VAL A 62 -9.98 -5.45 4.95
CA VAL A 62 -9.95 -5.11 3.52
C VAL A 62 -8.68 -5.57 2.82
N MET A 63 -7.56 -5.77 3.53
CA MET A 63 -6.29 -6.22 2.96
C MET A 63 -5.43 -6.94 4.01
N SER A 64 -4.76 -8.02 3.62
CA SER A 64 -3.78 -8.76 4.44
C SER A 64 -2.78 -9.53 3.58
N ASP A 65 -1.61 -9.82 4.14
CA ASP A 65 -0.58 -10.73 3.61
C ASP A 65 0.16 -11.31 4.81
N GLU A 66 0.26 -12.63 4.90
CA GLU A 66 0.87 -13.29 6.07
C GLU A 66 2.36 -13.58 5.89
N PHE A 67 2.91 -13.32 4.70
CA PHE A 67 4.33 -13.49 4.40
C PHE A 67 4.89 -14.89 4.75
N ASN A 68 4.03 -15.90 4.70
CA ASN A 68 4.32 -17.27 5.16
C ASN A 68 4.99 -18.17 4.10
N VAL A 69 5.11 -17.71 2.86
CA VAL A 69 5.81 -18.42 1.78
C VAL A 69 7.26 -17.96 1.75
N PRO A 70 8.24 -18.80 2.14
CA PRO A 70 9.65 -18.41 2.18
C PRO A 70 10.24 -18.23 0.78
N GLY A 71 11.18 -17.28 0.65
CA GLY A 71 11.89 -17.00 -0.60
C GLY A 71 11.05 -16.26 -1.65
N ARG A 72 9.96 -15.58 -1.26
CA ARG A 72 9.21 -14.70 -2.18
C ARG A 72 10.12 -13.57 -2.65
N SER A 73 10.03 -13.28 -3.95
CA SER A 73 10.71 -12.13 -4.54
C SER A 73 9.70 -11.04 -4.84
N PHE A 74 9.98 -9.83 -4.35
CA PHE A 74 9.14 -8.66 -4.58
C PHE A 74 9.61 -7.84 -5.78
N ARG A 75 10.45 -8.39 -6.65
CA ARG A 75 10.85 -7.72 -7.89
C ARG A 75 9.62 -7.38 -8.75
N PRO A 76 9.69 -6.32 -9.57
CA PRO A 76 8.61 -6.00 -10.49
C PRO A 76 8.16 -7.22 -11.31
N GLY A 77 6.90 -7.61 -11.17
CA GLY A 77 6.30 -8.76 -11.86
C GLY A 77 6.49 -10.14 -11.20
N HIS A 78 7.17 -10.23 -10.05
CA HIS A 78 7.37 -11.49 -9.33
C HIS A 78 6.31 -11.74 -8.25
N ASP A 79 5.68 -10.68 -7.74
CA ASP A 79 4.61 -10.76 -6.74
C ASP A 79 3.37 -10.01 -7.25
N HIS A 80 2.19 -10.50 -6.89
CA HIS A 80 0.91 -9.98 -7.38
C HIS A 80 0.38 -8.80 -6.56
N MET A 81 0.89 -8.61 -5.34
CA MET A 81 0.45 -7.59 -4.39
C MET A 81 1.51 -6.53 -4.16
N TRP A 82 2.75 -6.97 -4.01
CA TRP A 82 3.84 -6.11 -3.58
C TRP A 82 4.87 -5.92 -4.68
N THR A 83 5.54 -4.77 -4.67
CA THR A 83 6.67 -4.51 -5.55
C THR A 83 7.70 -3.73 -4.74
N SER A 84 8.88 -4.32 -4.58
CA SER A 84 10.03 -3.64 -3.99
C SER A 84 10.50 -2.54 -4.93
N ILE A 85 11.21 -1.57 -4.36
CA ILE A 85 11.70 -0.40 -5.09
C ILE A 85 13.22 -0.37 -5.06
N GLU A 86 13.80 0.21 -6.10
CA GLU A 86 15.23 0.52 -6.17
C GLU A 86 15.40 2.04 -6.23
N LYS A 87 15.76 2.64 -5.10
CA LYS A 87 15.78 4.10 -4.96
C LYS A 87 16.67 4.53 -3.77
N PRO A 88 17.50 5.58 -3.92
CA PRO A 88 18.14 6.20 -2.76
C PRO A 88 17.10 6.87 -1.87
N ASP A 89 17.28 6.80 -0.55
CA ASP A 89 16.44 7.60 0.33
C ASP A 89 16.74 9.09 0.09
N GLY A 90 15.66 9.86 -0.05
CA GLY A 90 15.71 11.25 -0.48
C GLY A 90 15.46 12.24 0.65
N VAL A 91 15.41 11.77 1.90
CA VAL A 91 15.01 12.57 3.06
C VAL A 91 16.17 12.64 4.06
N ASN A 92 16.36 13.79 4.73
CA ASN A 92 17.25 13.96 5.90
C ASN A 92 18.73 13.54 5.75
N GLU A 93 19.39 13.78 4.60
CA GLU A 93 20.80 13.36 4.37
C GLU A 93 21.04 11.85 4.59
N ALA A 94 19.97 11.06 4.44
CA ALA A 94 20.01 9.61 4.49
C ALA A 94 20.98 9.05 3.44
N MET A 95 21.80 8.09 3.86
CA MET A 95 22.74 7.39 2.98
C MET A 95 22.29 5.96 2.66
N GLU A 96 21.08 5.58 3.06
CA GLU A 96 20.47 4.31 2.71
C GLU A 96 19.92 4.27 1.26
N VAL A 97 19.99 3.09 0.66
CA VAL A 97 19.46 2.80 -0.66
C VAL A 97 18.53 1.60 -0.55
N TYR A 98 17.29 1.77 -0.98
CA TYR A 98 16.36 0.65 -1.18
C TYR A 98 16.79 -0.14 -2.41
N ALA A 99 16.89 -1.46 -2.28
CA ALA A 99 17.28 -2.34 -3.38
C ALA A 99 16.43 -3.62 -3.39
N HIS A 100 16.10 -4.10 -4.58
CA HIS A 100 15.22 -5.27 -4.75
C HIS A 100 15.77 -6.57 -4.14
N ASN A 101 17.09 -6.68 -4.02
CA ASN A 101 17.77 -7.86 -3.45
C ASN A 101 17.88 -7.82 -1.92
N LYS A 102 17.35 -6.77 -1.27
CA LYS A 102 17.36 -6.63 0.20
C LYS A 102 16.01 -6.96 0.84
N THR A 103 15.04 -7.43 0.06
CA THR A 103 13.71 -7.81 0.54
C THR A 103 13.44 -9.28 0.25
N THR A 104 13.06 -10.04 1.28
CA THR A 104 12.70 -11.46 1.16
C THR A 104 11.66 -11.84 2.21
N THR A 105 11.16 -13.06 2.14
CA THR A 105 10.39 -13.70 3.21
C THR A 105 11.16 -14.90 3.72
N ALA A 106 11.23 -15.09 5.03
CA ALA A 106 11.86 -16.26 5.61
C ALA A 106 11.16 -16.69 6.89
N CYS A 107 11.33 -17.97 7.22
CA CYS A 107 10.78 -18.57 8.42
C CYS A 107 11.91 -18.81 9.41
N GLU A 108 11.71 -18.37 10.64
CA GLU A 108 12.65 -18.63 11.72
C GLU A 108 12.47 -20.07 12.20
N GLU A 109 13.53 -20.89 12.14
CA GLU A 109 13.46 -22.32 12.47
C GLU A 109 13.10 -22.58 13.93
N ALA A 110 13.52 -21.70 14.85
CA ALA A 110 13.31 -21.86 16.28
C ALA A 110 11.85 -21.62 16.71
N THR A 111 11.16 -20.68 16.07
CA THR A 111 9.79 -20.26 16.40
C THR A 111 8.76 -20.80 15.41
N GLY A 112 9.20 -21.20 14.21
CA GLY A 112 8.33 -21.55 13.09
C GLY A 112 7.59 -20.35 12.49
N VAL A 113 7.89 -19.14 12.93
CA VAL A 113 7.20 -17.92 12.47
C VAL A 113 7.86 -17.43 11.19
N CYS A 114 7.05 -17.28 10.15
CA CYS A 114 7.45 -16.68 8.89
C CYS A 114 7.17 -15.18 8.90
N SER A 115 8.07 -14.40 8.31
CA SER A 115 7.93 -12.95 8.24
C SER A 115 8.58 -12.37 7.00
N PHE A 116 8.17 -11.15 6.67
CA PHE A 116 8.88 -10.30 5.73
C PHE A 116 10.16 -9.78 6.38
N GLN A 117 11.28 -9.92 5.66
CA GLN A 117 12.60 -9.55 6.14
C GLN A 117 13.25 -8.55 5.18
N ILE A 118 13.83 -7.50 5.78
CA ILE A 118 14.68 -6.54 5.09
C ILE A 118 16.11 -6.77 5.55
N GLU A 119 16.97 -7.13 4.62
CA GLU A 119 18.40 -7.30 4.88
C GLU A 119 19.09 -5.94 4.81
N LEU A 120 19.92 -5.65 5.81
CA LEU A 120 20.72 -4.44 5.88
C LEU A 120 22.18 -4.79 5.60
N ASP A 121 22.87 -3.91 4.89
CA ASP A 121 24.24 -4.16 4.45
C ASP A 121 25.04 -2.86 4.34
N ASP A 122 26.29 -2.93 4.80
CA ASP A 122 27.21 -1.82 4.82
C ASP A 122 28.04 -1.85 3.54
N HIS A 123 27.65 -1.02 2.57
CA HIS A 123 28.30 -1.00 1.27
C HIS A 123 28.28 0.40 0.67
N VAL A 124 29.26 0.64 -0.21
CA VAL A 124 29.32 1.86 -1.01
C VAL A 124 28.60 1.61 -2.32
N THR A 125 27.52 2.34 -2.56
CA THR A 125 26.72 2.23 -3.79
C THR A 125 26.89 3.48 -4.63
N GLN A 126 27.25 3.30 -5.89
CA GLN A 126 27.30 4.38 -6.86
C GLN A 126 26.01 4.39 -7.67
N LEU A 127 25.23 5.47 -7.57
CA LEU A 127 23.99 5.63 -8.31
C LEU A 127 24.07 6.84 -9.23
N GLN A 128 23.52 6.68 -10.43
CA GLN A 128 23.36 7.78 -11.37
C GLN A 128 22.01 8.47 -11.10
N VAL A 129 22.06 9.69 -10.58
CA VAL A 129 20.87 10.47 -10.20
C VAL A 129 20.69 11.67 -11.12
N TRP A 130 19.45 12.08 -11.34
CA TRP A 130 19.14 13.27 -12.12
C TRP A 130 19.25 14.54 -11.26
N ASN A 131 20.09 15.49 -11.67
CA ASN A 131 20.29 16.74 -10.97
C ASN A 131 19.73 17.93 -11.79
N SER A 132 18.57 18.42 -11.37
CA SER A 132 17.90 19.58 -11.99
C SER A 132 18.51 20.93 -11.60
N TYR A 133 19.42 20.97 -10.63
CA TYR A 133 20.02 22.20 -10.10
C TYR A 133 21.33 22.60 -10.81
N LEU A 134 21.84 21.75 -11.71
CA LEU A 134 22.99 22.09 -12.55
C LEU A 134 22.65 23.20 -13.54
N LYS A 135 23.66 23.99 -13.95
CA LYS A 135 23.52 25.01 -15.01
C LYS A 135 22.90 24.44 -16.30
N THR A 136 23.23 23.18 -16.59
CA THR A 136 22.55 22.37 -17.60
C THR A 136 22.11 21.10 -16.89
N PRO A 137 20.79 20.85 -16.73
CA PRO A 137 20.28 19.66 -16.06
C PRO A 137 20.85 18.39 -16.69
N GLY A 138 21.23 17.43 -15.85
CA GLY A 138 21.89 16.22 -16.32
C GLY A 138 22.00 15.17 -15.23
N PHE A 139 22.49 14.00 -15.64
CA PHE A 139 22.78 12.91 -14.71
C PHE A 139 24.17 13.08 -14.07
N GLU A 140 24.25 12.79 -12.79
CA GLU A 140 25.46 12.83 -11.99
C GLU A 140 25.61 11.51 -11.21
N ASN A 141 26.86 11.03 -11.08
CA ASN A 141 27.15 9.85 -10.26
C ASN A 141 27.38 10.29 -8.82
N VAL A 142 26.56 9.77 -7.91
CA VAL A 142 26.64 10.05 -6.47
C VAL A 142 26.96 8.75 -5.73
N THR A 143 27.85 8.86 -4.75
CA THR A 143 28.24 7.74 -3.90
C THR A 143 27.46 7.79 -2.59
N PHE A 144 26.68 6.75 -2.33
CA PHE A 144 25.99 6.51 -1.07
C PHE A 144 26.81 5.56 -0.22
N VAL A 145 27.01 5.90 1.06
CA VAL A 145 27.69 5.05 2.03
C VAL A 145 26.68 4.67 3.09
N SER A 146 26.00 3.55 2.91
CA SER A 146 25.15 3.01 3.96
C SER A 146 26.06 2.37 5.01
N SER A 147 26.08 2.92 6.21
CA SER A 147 26.71 2.30 7.37
C SER A 147 25.68 2.17 8.46
N LEU A 148 25.41 0.96 8.93
CA LEU A 148 24.66 0.72 10.14
C LEU A 148 25.38 1.44 11.28
N PRO A 149 24.76 2.45 11.92
CA PRO A 149 25.39 3.12 13.04
C PRO A 149 25.43 2.15 14.22
N PHE A 150 26.47 1.33 14.29
CA PHE A 150 26.84 0.61 15.49
C PHE A 150 27.39 1.64 16.49
N LEU A 151 26.50 2.28 17.24
CA LEU A 151 26.77 2.97 18.52
C LEU A 151 28.13 3.70 18.63
N THR A 152 28.57 4.42 17.60
CA THR A 152 29.83 5.17 17.65
C THR A 152 29.62 6.55 17.04
N LYS A 153 29.68 7.56 17.93
CA LYS A 153 29.53 9.01 17.72
C LYS A 153 28.11 9.59 17.67
N ILE A 154 27.38 9.42 18.77
CA ILE A 154 26.69 10.56 19.41
C ILE A 154 27.47 10.89 20.69
N SER A 155 28.72 11.31 20.53
CA SER A 155 29.54 11.84 21.62
C SER A 155 30.38 12.95 21.02
N GLU A 156 30.32 14.11 21.68
CA GLU A 156 31.07 15.35 21.40
C GLU A 156 30.49 16.28 20.33
N THR A 157 29.34 16.88 20.65
CA THR A 157 29.23 18.34 20.52
C THR A 157 29.24 18.94 21.92
N ASN A 158 30.40 19.46 22.31
CA ASN A 158 30.52 20.35 23.45
C ASN A 158 29.61 21.55 23.23
N CYS A 159 28.64 21.75 24.13
CA CYS A 159 28.05 23.06 24.33
C CYS A 159 29.15 23.98 24.87
N VAL A 160 29.49 25.02 24.11
CA VAL A 160 30.09 26.26 24.63
C VAL A 160 28.97 27.28 24.74
#